data_AF-A0A6U9QLX3-F1
#
_entry.id   AF-A0A6U9QLX3-F1
#
_cell.length_a   1.000
_cell.length_b   1.000
_cell.length_c   1.000
_cell.angle_alpha   90.00
_cell.angle_beta   90.00
_cell.angle_gamma   90.00
#
_symmetry.space_group_name_H-M   'P 1'
#
loop_
_entity.id
_entity.type
_entity.pdbx_description
1 polymer ?
#
loop_
_entity_poly.entity_id
_entity_poly.type
_entity_poly.pdbx_seq_one_letter_code
_entity_poly.pdbx_strand_id
1 'polypeptide(L)'
;MRVSWRRAVSALVGSACVGWIVGYAVGQQKLQAEAKGTVVAKKPMVRRKLDVDEEEELKDAASDTTDEGRIREAEEASVRWSNAQAQTAVWLDCDPGHDDCLAILLAVHSEELHLLGISTVQANQTLDRTTYNARSVLEACGAADVPVVAGCARPFLRHSKICAEVHGETGLDGAELPAPRVPALKGNYAQVMYRAISAQHRARGGREKVQLVCTAPMTNVAVLFMAYPDVVSMVEVVFMGGTMGVGNTGPVAEFNIQVDPEAAKLIMQAGCKVTMVPLEVTHTALVSPDIVRRIESPPSQLRAAMRDLMLFFRKSYEEMWGFESPPLHDPCAVAYVLRPDLFTTRSCAVEVETTNGWSLGQTIVDVHDQFPDRPKNVNVAFSMDVSSFWDLMLAAMARADTLSPMNRVA
;
A
#
# COMPACT_ATOMS: atom_id res chain seq x y z
N MET A 1 38.32 -31.23 0.29
CA MET A 1 37.23 -31.07 1.30
C MET A 1 36.20 -30.09 0.77
N ARG A 2 35.13 -30.60 0.14
CA ARG A 2 33.93 -29.84 -0.22
C ARG A 2 32.77 -30.51 0.50
N VAL A 3 32.19 -29.85 1.49
CA VAL A 3 30.89 -30.23 2.06
C VAL A 3 30.00 -28.99 2.11
N SER A 4 29.22 -28.86 1.03
CA SER A 4 27.79 -28.51 1.01
C SER A 4 27.24 -27.46 2.00
N TRP A 5 27.21 -26.21 1.53
CA TRP A 5 26.30 -25.14 2.00
C TRP A 5 24.80 -25.46 1.85
N ARG A 6 24.43 -26.49 1.06
CA ARG A 6 23.03 -26.87 0.84
C ARG A 6 22.33 -27.47 2.07
N ARG A 7 23.07 -27.88 3.10
CA ARG A 7 22.47 -28.49 4.30
C ARG A 7 22.03 -27.48 5.37
N ALA A 8 22.57 -26.26 5.37
CA ALA A 8 22.20 -25.26 6.38
C ALA A 8 20.86 -24.57 6.08
N VAL A 9 20.53 -24.38 4.79
CA VAL A 9 19.30 -23.66 4.38
C VAL A 9 18.06 -24.57 4.44
N SER A 10 18.23 -25.89 4.35
CA SER A 10 17.11 -26.84 4.44
C SER A 10 16.56 -27.04 5.86
N ALA A 11 17.21 -26.47 6.89
CA ALA A 11 16.81 -26.62 8.29
C ALA A 11 15.93 -25.47 8.83
N LEU A 12 15.76 -24.37 8.07
CA LEU A 12 15.04 -23.16 8.51
C LEU A 12 13.78 -22.84 7.69
N VAL A 13 13.53 -23.56 6.59
CA VAL A 13 12.31 -23.42 5.79
C VAL A 13 11.80 -24.83 5.48
N GLY A 14 10.64 -25.19 6.03
CA GLY A 14 10.08 -26.53 5.88
C GLY A 14 9.90 -26.94 4.41
N SER A 15 10.42 -28.11 4.04
CA SER A 15 10.39 -28.71 2.68
C SER A 15 9.00 -28.82 2.03
N ALA A 16 7.91 -28.53 2.74
CA ALA A 16 6.55 -28.62 2.22
C ALA A 16 6.19 -27.50 1.21
N CYS A 17 6.71 -26.26 1.39
CA CYS A 17 6.35 -25.14 0.50
C CYS A 17 7.00 -25.21 -0.89
N VAL A 18 8.24 -25.70 -0.98
CA VAL A 18 8.96 -25.78 -2.26
C VAL A 18 8.43 -26.93 -3.14
N GLY A 19 7.99 -28.03 -2.52
CA GLY A 19 7.44 -29.19 -3.24
C GLY A 19 6.10 -28.90 -3.93
N TRP A 20 5.26 -28.05 -3.33
CA TRP A 20 3.94 -27.70 -3.89
C TRP A 20 4.05 -26.82 -5.14
N ILE A 21 4.98 -25.86 -5.15
CA ILE A 21 5.15 -24.88 -6.24
C ILE A 21 5.70 -25.53 -7.51
N VAL A 22 6.68 -26.45 -7.38
CA VAL A 22 7.30 -27.13 -8.53
C VAL A 22 6.34 -28.15 -9.16
N GLY A 23 5.53 -28.84 -8.35
CA GLY A 23 4.54 -29.81 -8.84
C GLY A 23 3.43 -29.15 -9.68
N TYR A 24 3.01 -27.95 -9.31
CA TYR A 24 1.93 -27.24 -10.01
C TYR A 24 2.37 -26.65 -11.35
N ALA A 25 3.59 -26.11 -11.44
CA ALA A 25 4.16 -25.56 -12.67
C ALA A 25 4.33 -26.63 -13.78
N VAL A 26 4.68 -27.87 -13.39
CA VAL A 26 4.81 -29.00 -14.32
C VAL A 26 3.45 -29.53 -14.77
N GLY A 27 2.43 -29.47 -13.92
CA GLY A 27 1.05 -29.82 -14.27
C GLY A 27 0.42 -28.91 -15.33
N GLN A 28 0.73 -27.60 -15.28
CA GLN A 28 0.20 -26.59 -16.20
C GLN A 28 0.77 -26.70 -17.63
N GLN A 29 2.04 -27.10 -17.78
CA GLN A 29 2.65 -27.32 -19.11
C GLN A 29 2.01 -28.50 -19.86
N LYS A 30 1.53 -29.53 -19.16
CA LYS A 30 0.83 -30.67 -19.79
C LYS A 30 -0.58 -30.30 -20.25
N LEU A 31 -1.31 -29.52 -19.46
CA LEU A 31 -2.68 -29.10 -19.80
C LEU A 31 -2.73 -28.11 -20.98
N GLN A 32 -1.72 -27.26 -21.16
CA GLN A 32 -1.63 -26.38 -22.33
C GLN A 32 -1.24 -27.09 -23.64
N ALA A 33 -0.57 -28.24 -23.55
CA ALA A 33 -0.16 -29.02 -24.74
C ALA A 33 -1.33 -29.80 -25.37
N GLU A 34 -2.37 -30.14 -24.61
CA GLU A 34 -3.52 -30.93 -25.08
C GLU A 34 -4.64 -30.06 -25.70
N ALA A 35 -4.60 -28.74 -25.55
CA ALA A 35 -5.67 -27.82 -25.98
C ALA A 35 -5.49 -27.20 -27.39
N LYS A 36 -4.43 -27.54 -28.15
CA LYS A 36 -4.20 -26.97 -29.49
C LYS A 36 -3.88 -28.04 -30.54
N GLY A 37 -4.92 -28.74 -30.99
CA GLY A 37 -4.87 -29.52 -32.22
C GLY A 37 -5.22 -28.66 -33.44
N THR A 38 -4.23 -28.07 -34.11
CA THR A 38 -4.29 -27.82 -35.56
C THR A 38 -2.88 -27.67 -36.13
N VAL A 39 -2.53 -28.56 -37.05
CA VAL A 39 -1.24 -28.61 -37.74
C VAL A 39 -1.21 -27.58 -38.87
N VAL A 40 -0.24 -26.67 -38.88
CA VAL A 40 0.16 -25.91 -40.07
C VAL A 40 1.69 -25.97 -40.21
N ALA A 41 2.13 -26.34 -41.42
CA ALA A 41 3.51 -26.70 -41.76
C ALA A 41 4.53 -25.55 -41.61
N LYS A 42 5.73 -25.90 -41.10
CA LYS A 42 6.90 -25.00 -40.96
C LYS A 42 7.52 -24.68 -42.34
N LYS A 43 7.81 -23.40 -42.60
CA LYS A 43 8.85 -22.95 -43.55
C LYS A 43 10.06 -22.40 -42.77
N PRO A 44 11.29 -22.51 -43.31
CA PRO A 44 12.51 -22.24 -42.53
C PRO A 44 12.75 -20.73 -42.35
N MET A 45 13.21 -20.35 -41.14
CA MET A 45 13.67 -19.02 -40.78
C MET A 45 14.95 -18.65 -41.56
N VAL A 46 14.90 -17.52 -42.27
CA VAL A 46 16.10 -16.81 -42.73
C VAL A 46 16.57 -15.92 -41.58
N ARG A 47 17.83 -16.08 -41.15
CA ARG A 47 18.48 -15.17 -40.18
C ARG A 47 18.69 -13.81 -40.84
N ARG A 48 17.99 -12.78 -40.35
CA ARG A 48 18.33 -11.37 -40.64
C ARG A 48 19.40 -10.94 -39.64
N LYS A 49 20.52 -10.37 -40.13
CA LYS A 49 21.48 -9.65 -39.30
C LYS A 49 20.79 -8.39 -38.78
N LEU A 50 20.99 -8.09 -37.50
CA LEU A 50 20.64 -6.80 -36.90
C LEU A 50 21.57 -5.74 -37.50
N ASP A 51 20.99 -4.63 -37.95
CA ASP A 51 21.73 -3.46 -38.41
C ASP A 51 22.29 -2.69 -37.21
N VAL A 52 23.42 -2.02 -37.42
CA VAL A 52 24.31 -1.42 -36.40
C VAL A 52 23.63 -0.30 -35.59
N ASP A 53 22.46 0.18 -36.02
CA ASP A 53 21.75 1.29 -35.38
C ASP A 53 20.85 0.85 -34.20
N GLU A 54 20.45 -0.43 -34.10
CA GLU A 54 19.66 -0.93 -32.96
C GLU A 54 20.52 -1.22 -31.71
N GLU A 55 21.84 -1.34 -31.84
CA GLU A 55 22.76 -1.50 -30.71
C GLU A 55 23.10 -0.19 -30.00
N GLU A 56 22.87 0.97 -30.63
CA GLU A 56 23.01 2.29 -29.99
C GLU A 56 21.75 2.67 -29.18
N GLU A 57 20.54 2.40 -29.68
CA GLU A 57 19.29 2.64 -28.92
C GLU A 57 19.22 1.80 -27.63
N LEU A 58 19.80 0.59 -27.63
CA LEU A 58 19.89 -0.26 -26.43
C LEU A 58 20.95 0.20 -25.41
N LYS A 59 21.92 1.02 -25.83
CA LYS A 59 22.95 1.60 -24.93
C LYS A 59 22.48 2.90 -24.27
N ASP A 60 21.65 3.68 -24.96
CA ASP A 60 21.06 4.90 -24.40
C ASP A 60 20.04 4.61 -23.29
N ALA A 61 19.33 3.48 -23.36
CA ALA A 61 18.45 3.03 -22.28
C ALA A 61 19.19 2.60 -20.99
N ALA A 62 20.52 2.38 -21.05
CA ALA A 62 21.33 1.89 -19.94
C ALA A 62 22.16 2.98 -19.24
N SER A 63 22.05 4.25 -19.64
CA SER A 63 22.89 5.34 -19.12
C SER A 63 22.12 6.54 -18.55
N ASP A 64 20.89 6.35 -18.07
CA ASP A 64 20.12 7.42 -17.41
C ASP A 64 20.68 7.73 -16.01
N THR A 65 21.78 8.47 -15.99
CA THR A 65 22.46 9.01 -14.80
C THR A 65 21.55 9.94 -13.99
N THR A 66 20.43 10.41 -14.55
CA THR A 66 19.50 11.31 -13.87
C THR A 66 18.57 10.58 -12.90
N ASP A 67 18.15 9.36 -13.21
CA ASP A 67 17.30 8.55 -12.33
C ASP A 67 18.09 7.94 -11.15
N GLU A 68 19.29 7.42 -11.39
CA GLU A 68 20.19 7.03 -10.29
C GLU A 68 20.54 8.23 -9.40
N GLY A 69 20.73 9.41 -10.00
CA GLY A 69 20.92 10.67 -9.28
C GLY A 69 19.74 10.99 -8.37
N ARG A 70 18.50 10.93 -8.89
CA ARG A 70 17.27 11.19 -8.11
C ARG A 70 17.01 10.15 -7.03
N ILE A 71 17.33 8.88 -7.27
CA ILE A 71 17.24 7.83 -6.25
C ILE A 71 18.26 8.11 -5.14
N ARG A 72 19.51 8.46 -5.50
CA ARG A 72 20.53 8.86 -4.51
C ARG A 72 20.18 10.15 -3.79
N GLU A 73 19.58 11.13 -4.46
CA GLU A 73 19.08 12.36 -3.84
C GLU A 73 17.90 12.08 -2.91
N ALA A 74 17.00 11.14 -3.24
CA ALA A 74 15.96 10.68 -2.33
C ALA A 74 16.54 9.94 -1.12
N GLU A 75 17.55 9.09 -1.34
CA GLU A 75 18.32 8.44 -0.27
C GLU A 75 18.99 9.51 0.63
N GLU A 76 19.67 10.50 0.06
CA GLU A 76 20.32 11.59 0.80
C GLU A 76 19.33 12.55 1.47
N ALA A 77 18.19 12.86 0.82
CA ALA A 77 17.12 13.67 1.40
C ALA A 77 16.56 12.96 2.63
N SER A 78 16.27 11.66 2.54
CA SER A 78 15.84 10.85 3.69
C SER A 78 16.85 10.91 4.85
N VAL A 79 18.14 10.99 4.54
CA VAL A 79 19.19 11.18 5.56
C VAL A 79 19.23 12.63 6.08
N ARG A 80 19.01 13.65 5.25
CA ARG A 80 19.04 15.08 5.66
C ARG A 80 17.92 15.46 6.62
N TRP A 81 16.76 14.79 6.56
CA TRP A 81 15.66 14.98 7.52
C TRP A 81 15.93 14.35 8.90
N SER A 82 17.05 13.62 9.09
CA SER A 82 17.31 12.86 10.32
C SER A 82 17.76 13.68 11.55
N ASN A 83 17.74 15.01 11.49
CA ASN A 83 18.25 15.88 12.57
C ASN A 83 17.19 16.46 13.51
N ALA A 84 15.93 16.04 13.39
CA ALA A 84 14.92 16.25 14.43
C ALA A 84 14.81 15.00 15.31
N GLN A 85 14.41 15.18 16.56
CA GLN A 85 14.10 14.14 17.56
C GLN A 85 13.39 12.91 16.95
N ALA A 86 13.65 11.70 17.48
CA ALA A 86 13.29 10.37 16.95
C ALA A 86 11.93 10.24 16.23
N GLN A 87 11.85 10.71 14.98
CA GLN A 87 10.69 10.51 14.11
C GLN A 87 10.59 9.04 13.72
N THR A 88 9.37 8.50 13.75
CA THR A 88 9.07 7.17 13.25
C THR A 88 9.16 7.18 11.73
N ALA A 89 10.07 6.39 11.18
CA ALA A 89 10.22 6.28 9.74
C ALA A 89 9.07 5.47 9.14
N VAL A 90 8.42 6.03 8.12
CA VAL A 90 7.25 5.45 7.46
C VAL A 90 7.50 5.34 5.96
N TRP A 91 7.09 4.23 5.38
CA TRP A 91 6.84 4.11 3.95
C TRP A 91 5.36 3.85 3.76
N LEU A 92 4.70 4.63 2.90
CA LEU A 92 3.28 4.48 2.61
C LEU A 92 3.09 3.76 1.28
N ASP A 93 2.37 2.63 1.29
CA ASP A 93 1.95 1.89 0.10
C ASP A 93 0.44 2.04 -0.07
N CYS A 94 0.02 2.77 -1.09
CA CYS A 94 -1.36 3.24 -1.24
C CYS A 94 -1.87 3.11 -2.69
N ASP A 95 -3.15 3.35 -2.93
CA ASP A 95 -3.75 3.34 -4.26
C ASP A 95 -4.68 4.55 -4.48
N PRO A 96 -4.15 5.80 -4.42
CA PRO A 96 -4.94 6.94 -4.00
C PRO A 96 -6.34 7.08 -4.60
N GLY A 97 -7.28 6.62 -3.78
CA GLY A 97 -8.67 7.00 -3.67
C GLY A 97 -8.83 8.17 -2.69
N HIS A 98 -10.06 8.46 -2.30
CA HIS A 98 -10.33 9.73 -1.62
C HIS A 98 -9.80 9.72 -0.18
N ASP A 99 -9.87 8.61 0.54
CA ASP A 99 -9.35 8.45 1.90
C ASP A 99 -7.83 8.27 1.98
N ASP A 100 -7.20 7.63 1.00
CA ASP A 100 -5.73 7.64 0.86
C ASP A 100 -5.18 9.07 0.80
N CYS A 101 -5.91 10.02 0.20
CA CYS A 101 -5.47 11.42 0.15
C CYS A 101 -5.31 11.99 1.56
N LEU A 102 -6.23 11.64 2.46
CA LEU A 102 -6.21 12.05 3.85
C LEU A 102 -5.11 11.30 4.62
N ALA A 103 -4.78 10.06 4.23
CA ALA A 103 -3.68 9.30 4.81
C ALA A 103 -2.32 9.92 4.41
N ILE A 104 -2.16 10.32 3.15
CA ILE A 104 -0.98 11.07 2.67
C ILE A 104 -0.87 12.40 3.43
N LEU A 105 -1.96 13.16 3.53
CA LEU A 105 -1.97 14.43 4.27
C LEU A 105 -1.54 14.23 5.73
N LEU A 106 -2.11 13.23 6.42
CA LEU A 106 -1.76 12.92 7.81
C LEU A 106 -0.30 12.48 7.94
N ALA A 107 0.21 11.67 7.02
CA ALA A 107 1.59 11.18 7.04
C ALA A 107 2.61 12.30 6.81
N VAL A 108 2.33 13.21 5.87
CA VAL A 108 3.18 14.36 5.55
C VAL A 108 3.18 15.39 6.66
N HIS A 109 2.00 15.70 7.20
CA HIS A 109 1.82 16.80 8.15
C HIS A 109 1.77 16.32 9.60
N SER A 110 2.41 15.20 9.92
CA SER A 110 2.66 14.79 11.31
C SER A 110 4.15 14.87 11.63
N GLU A 111 4.53 15.74 12.56
CA GLU A 111 5.93 16.05 12.86
C GLU A 111 6.67 14.87 13.49
N GLU A 112 5.94 13.91 14.04
CA GLU A 112 6.47 12.67 14.63
C GLU A 112 6.81 11.61 13.57
N LEU A 113 6.40 11.80 12.30
CA LEU A 113 6.69 10.88 11.21
C LEU A 113 7.76 11.44 10.28
N HIS A 114 8.57 10.53 9.77
CA HIS A 114 9.44 10.76 8.64
C HIS A 114 8.99 9.88 7.48
N LEU A 115 8.23 10.47 6.55
CA LEU A 115 7.74 9.80 5.36
C LEU A 115 8.90 9.64 4.34
N LEU A 116 9.44 8.42 4.26
CA LEU A 116 10.57 8.08 3.39
C LEU A 116 10.19 8.12 1.91
N GLY A 117 8.94 7.81 1.60
CA GLY A 117 8.43 7.71 0.24
C GLY A 117 7.06 7.06 0.18
N ILE A 118 6.50 7.08 -1.02
CA ILE A 118 5.21 6.49 -1.35
C ILE A 118 5.40 5.50 -2.51
N SER A 119 4.86 4.30 -2.37
CA SER A 119 4.61 3.40 -3.50
C SER A 119 3.13 3.35 -3.82
N THR A 120 2.79 3.28 -5.11
CA THR A 120 1.40 3.15 -5.55
C THR A 120 1.12 1.78 -6.14
N VAL A 121 -0.12 1.31 -6.00
CA VAL A 121 -0.61 0.06 -6.60
C VAL A 121 -1.90 0.30 -7.38
N GLN A 122 -2.22 -0.59 -8.30
CA GLN A 122 -3.52 -0.64 -8.95
C GLN A 122 -4.55 -1.28 -8.03
N ALA A 123 -5.58 -0.53 -7.65
CA ALA A 123 -6.77 -1.06 -6.99
C ALA A 123 -7.97 -0.14 -7.19
N ASN A 124 -8.14 0.94 -6.42
CA ASN A 124 -9.23 1.91 -6.61
C ASN A 124 -9.34 2.41 -8.06
N GLN A 125 -8.19 2.63 -8.70
CA GLN A 125 -8.08 2.93 -10.12
C GLN A 125 -6.87 2.24 -10.76
N THR A 126 -6.69 2.45 -12.08
CA THR A 126 -5.47 2.03 -12.79
C THR A 126 -4.20 2.59 -12.13
N LEU A 127 -3.07 1.89 -12.24
CA LEU A 127 -1.81 2.32 -11.63
C LEU A 127 -1.39 3.74 -12.06
N ASP A 128 -1.58 4.09 -13.32
CA ASP A 128 -1.23 5.43 -13.82
C ASP A 128 -2.03 6.52 -13.11
N ARG A 129 -3.31 6.26 -12.84
CA ARG A 129 -4.20 7.17 -12.10
C ARG A 129 -3.83 7.24 -10.63
N THR A 130 -3.66 6.11 -9.95
CA THR A 130 -3.31 6.12 -8.51
C THR A 130 -1.94 6.79 -8.29
N THR A 131 -0.98 6.57 -9.19
CA THR A 131 0.32 7.27 -9.18
C THR A 131 0.20 8.77 -9.42
N TYR A 132 -0.64 9.19 -10.37
CA TYR A 132 -0.91 10.61 -10.63
C TYR A 132 -1.58 11.27 -9.41
N ASN A 133 -2.56 10.58 -8.82
CA ASN A 133 -3.34 11.04 -7.67
C ASN A 133 -2.45 11.24 -6.44
N ALA A 134 -1.58 10.27 -6.11
CA ALA A 134 -0.59 10.39 -5.03
C ALA A 134 0.23 11.69 -5.14
N ARG A 135 0.76 11.94 -6.35
CA ARG A 135 1.58 13.12 -6.62
C ARG A 135 0.78 14.42 -6.58
N SER A 136 -0.46 14.41 -7.05
CA SER A 136 -1.35 15.57 -7.02
C SER A 136 -1.71 15.97 -5.58
N VAL A 137 -1.91 14.98 -4.71
CA VAL A 137 -2.14 15.21 -3.27
C VAL A 137 -0.90 15.77 -2.60
N LEU A 138 0.29 15.24 -2.90
CA LEU A 138 1.56 15.79 -2.39
C LEU A 138 1.76 17.25 -2.83
N GLU A 139 1.46 17.57 -4.09
CA GLU A 139 1.49 18.95 -4.60
C GLU A 139 0.49 19.82 -3.82
N ALA A 140 -0.76 19.37 -3.64
CA ALA A 140 -1.78 20.06 -2.86
C ALA A 140 -1.34 20.31 -1.41
N CYS A 141 -0.63 19.36 -0.81
CA CYS A 141 -0.15 19.41 0.57
C CYS A 141 1.18 20.18 0.72
N GLY A 142 1.75 20.74 -0.35
CA GLY A 142 3.03 21.46 -0.30
C GLY A 142 4.25 20.55 -0.03
N ALA A 143 4.15 19.27 -0.40
CA ALA A 143 5.14 18.23 -0.13
C ALA A 143 5.54 17.45 -1.40
N ALA A 144 5.63 18.15 -2.53
CA ALA A 144 5.95 17.56 -3.84
C ALA A 144 7.33 16.86 -3.91
N ASP A 145 8.21 17.13 -2.95
CA ASP A 145 9.56 16.52 -2.87
C ASP A 145 9.55 15.09 -2.28
N VAL A 146 8.42 14.63 -1.72
CA VAL A 146 8.30 13.24 -1.25
C VAL A 146 8.37 12.30 -2.46
N PRO A 147 9.28 11.31 -2.47
CA PRO A 147 9.44 10.43 -3.61
C PRO A 147 8.24 9.50 -3.78
N VAL A 148 7.70 9.43 -4.99
CA VAL A 148 6.63 8.51 -5.38
C VAL A 148 7.15 7.52 -6.41
N VAL A 149 6.90 6.23 -6.25
CA VAL A 149 7.27 5.19 -7.23
C VAL A 149 6.07 4.31 -7.58
N ALA A 150 5.84 4.10 -8.88
CA ALA A 150 4.76 3.26 -9.36
C ALA A 150 5.07 1.77 -9.17
N GLY A 151 4.18 1.03 -8.50
CA GLY A 151 4.33 -0.38 -8.20
C GLY A 151 3.61 -1.31 -9.16
N CYS A 152 2.87 -2.27 -8.61
CA CYS A 152 2.16 -3.31 -9.34
C CYS A 152 0.91 -2.77 -10.04
N ALA A 153 0.80 -3.03 -11.34
CA ALA A 153 -0.38 -2.69 -12.14
C ALA A 153 -1.51 -3.73 -12.09
N ARG A 154 -1.31 -4.83 -11.34
CA ARG A 154 -2.28 -5.91 -11.17
C ARG A 154 -1.97 -6.74 -9.91
N PRO A 155 -2.95 -7.47 -9.36
CA PRO A 155 -2.74 -8.44 -8.30
C PRO A 155 -1.77 -9.57 -8.70
N PHE A 156 -1.26 -10.32 -7.72
CA PHE A 156 -0.35 -11.44 -7.91
C PHE A 156 -0.88 -12.49 -8.88
N LEU A 157 -2.00 -13.11 -8.50
CA LEU A 157 -2.57 -14.27 -9.20
C LEU A 157 -3.93 -13.97 -9.82
N ARG A 158 -4.57 -12.87 -9.41
CA ARG A 158 -5.95 -12.56 -9.74
C ARG A 158 -6.07 -11.63 -10.92
N HIS A 159 -7.26 -11.62 -11.51
CA HIS A 159 -7.60 -10.60 -12.49
C HIS A 159 -7.69 -9.25 -11.80
N SER A 160 -7.16 -8.22 -12.47
CA SER A 160 -7.29 -6.84 -12.03
C SER A 160 -8.77 -6.46 -11.94
N LYS A 161 -9.12 -5.79 -10.84
CA LYS A 161 -10.42 -5.16 -10.63
C LYS A 161 -10.13 -3.73 -10.18
N ILE A 162 -10.83 -2.77 -10.79
CA ILE A 162 -10.87 -1.38 -10.33
C ILE A 162 -12.20 -1.09 -9.63
N CYS A 163 -12.26 -0.01 -8.85
CA CYS A 163 -13.45 0.41 -8.11
C CYS A 163 -13.93 1.79 -8.59
N ALA A 164 -14.10 1.96 -9.90
CA ALA A 164 -14.55 3.21 -10.50
C ALA A 164 -15.97 3.61 -10.05
N GLU A 165 -16.78 2.63 -9.67
CA GLU A 165 -18.12 2.82 -9.12
C GLU A 165 -18.13 3.53 -7.76
N VAL A 166 -17.03 3.42 -7.00
CA VAL A 166 -16.84 4.16 -5.75
C VAL A 166 -16.02 5.41 -6.05
N HIS A 167 -14.81 5.27 -6.60
CA HIS A 167 -13.79 6.33 -6.72
C HIS A 167 -13.90 7.22 -7.97
N GLY A 168 -14.89 7.00 -8.84
CA GLY A 168 -15.05 7.75 -10.08
C GLY A 168 -14.05 7.38 -11.18
N GLU A 169 -14.10 8.11 -12.30
CA GLU A 169 -13.27 7.81 -13.48
C GLU A 169 -11.81 8.23 -13.29
N THR A 170 -11.55 9.27 -12.49
CA THR A 170 -10.19 9.72 -12.19
C THR A 170 -9.58 9.05 -10.96
N GLY A 171 -10.42 8.46 -10.10
CA GLY A 171 -10.04 7.94 -8.77
C GLY A 171 -10.17 8.98 -7.65
N LEU A 172 -10.27 10.27 -7.99
CA LEU A 172 -10.44 11.42 -7.10
C LEU A 172 -11.51 12.39 -7.61
N ASP A 173 -12.57 11.85 -8.22
CA ASP A 173 -13.69 12.68 -8.65
C ASP A 173 -14.26 13.46 -7.45
N GLY A 174 -14.79 14.66 -7.69
CA GLY A 174 -15.34 15.50 -6.62
C GLY A 174 -14.43 16.59 -6.09
N ALA A 175 -13.10 16.52 -6.30
CA ALA A 175 -12.19 17.63 -5.98
C ALA A 175 -11.19 17.90 -7.10
N GLU A 176 -10.90 19.18 -7.35
CA GLU A 176 -9.83 19.59 -8.26
C GLU A 176 -8.53 19.77 -7.49
N LEU A 177 -7.56 18.88 -7.71
CA LEU A 177 -6.21 18.97 -7.16
C LEU A 177 -5.23 19.52 -8.21
N PRO A 178 -4.17 20.23 -7.78
CA PRO A 178 -3.16 20.76 -8.69
C PRO A 178 -2.43 19.64 -9.44
N ALA A 179 -2.06 19.92 -10.69
CA ALA A 179 -1.26 19.00 -11.49
C ALA A 179 0.14 18.80 -10.86
N PRO A 180 0.62 17.56 -10.75
CA PRO A 180 1.86 17.27 -10.05
C PRO A 180 3.08 17.65 -10.90
N ARG A 181 3.91 18.55 -10.37
CA ARG A 181 5.09 19.06 -11.11
C ARG A 181 6.29 18.12 -11.05
N VAL A 182 6.46 17.43 -9.91
CA VAL A 182 7.58 16.49 -9.72
C VAL A 182 7.19 15.12 -10.28
N PRO A 183 7.90 14.55 -11.27
CA PRO A 183 7.58 13.23 -11.84
C PRO A 183 7.83 12.11 -10.82
N ALA A 184 7.08 11.01 -10.95
CA ALA A 184 7.38 9.78 -10.20
C ALA A 184 8.83 9.34 -10.45
N LEU A 185 9.42 8.65 -9.48
CA LEU A 185 10.66 7.92 -9.67
C LEU A 185 10.44 6.82 -10.71
N LYS A 186 11.39 6.70 -11.62
CA LYS A 186 11.46 5.58 -12.57
C LYS A 186 12.27 4.43 -11.95
N GLY A 187 12.07 3.24 -12.48
CA GLY A 187 12.83 2.04 -12.10
C GLY A 187 12.02 1.02 -11.31
N ASN A 188 12.73 0.04 -10.75
CA ASN A 188 12.11 -1.06 -10.01
C ASN A 188 11.67 -0.59 -8.61
N TYR A 189 10.36 -0.47 -8.39
CA TYR A 189 9.80 0.01 -7.13
C TYR A 189 10.26 -0.80 -5.90
N ALA A 190 10.34 -2.14 -6.01
CA ALA A 190 10.76 -2.98 -4.89
C ALA A 190 12.22 -2.70 -4.52
N GLN A 191 13.08 -2.44 -5.51
CA GLN A 191 14.46 -2.01 -5.26
C GLN A 191 14.52 -0.63 -4.60
N VAL A 192 13.71 0.33 -5.06
CA VAL A 192 13.62 1.68 -4.47
C VAL A 192 13.19 1.60 -3.00
N MET A 193 12.10 0.87 -2.72
CA MET A 193 11.63 0.61 -1.35
C MET A 193 12.73 -0.02 -0.49
N TYR A 194 13.34 -1.11 -0.97
CA TYR A 194 14.39 -1.83 -0.25
C TYR A 194 15.57 -0.92 0.10
N ARG A 195 16.04 -0.10 -0.85
CA ARG A 195 17.17 0.81 -0.63
C ARG A 195 16.85 1.86 0.43
N ALA A 196 15.69 2.52 0.34
CA ALA A 196 15.25 3.52 1.31
C ALA A 196 15.10 2.91 2.72
N ILE A 197 14.41 1.77 2.83
CA ILE A 197 14.20 1.06 4.09
C ILE A 197 15.53 0.61 4.70
N SER A 198 16.40 -0.01 3.90
CA SER A 198 17.70 -0.51 4.35
C SER A 198 18.63 0.63 4.77
N ALA A 199 18.63 1.74 4.04
CA ALA A 199 19.41 2.92 4.39
C ALA A 199 18.94 3.52 5.72
N GLN A 200 17.62 3.71 5.87
CA GLN A 200 17.03 4.23 7.11
C GLN A 200 17.30 3.30 8.31
N HIS A 201 17.07 1.99 8.14
CA HIS A 201 17.31 0.99 9.18
C HIS A 201 18.78 1.00 9.64
N ARG A 202 19.73 1.09 8.70
CA ARG A 202 21.17 1.19 9.00
C ARG A 202 21.52 2.51 9.68
N ALA A 203 20.96 3.63 9.23
CA ALA A 203 21.19 4.95 9.83
C ALA A 203 20.72 5.00 11.30
N ARG A 204 19.69 4.23 11.66
CA ARG A 204 19.20 4.04 13.04
C ARG A 204 19.86 2.87 13.78
N GLY A 205 21.07 2.48 13.37
CA GLY A 205 21.89 1.46 14.03
C GLY A 205 21.37 0.03 13.92
N GLY A 206 20.46 -0.24 12.97
CA GLY A 206 19.89 -1.58 12.74
C GLY A 206 18.91 -2.05 13.82
N ARG A 207 18.40 -1.13 14.66
CA ARG A 207 17.50 -1.48 15.78
C ARG A 207 16.07 -1.08 15.51
N GLU A 208 15.85 0.15 15.04
CA GLU A 208 14.52 0.69 14.74
C GLU A 208 13.97 0.09 13.45
N LYS A 209 12.69 -0.28 13.47
CA LYS A 209 12.00 -0.81 12.29
C LYS A 209 11.32 0.33 11.53
N VAL A 210 11.35 0.27 10.20
CA VAL A 210 10.54 1.15 9.37
C VAL A 210 9.10 0.65 9.38
N GLN A 211 8.14 1.55 9.53
CA GLN A 211 6.72 1.23 9.48
C GLN A 211 6.27 1.22 8.02
N LEU A 212 5.93 0.04 7.49
CA LEU A 212 5.28 -0.11 6.20
C LEU A 212 3.78 0.04 6.39
N VAL A 213 3.25 1.23 6.08
CA VAL A 213 1.82 1.51 6.16
C VAL A 213 1.18 1.16 4.83
N CYS A 214 0.27 0.19 4.81
CA CYS A 214 -0.40 -0.27 3.60
C CYS A 214 -1.87 0.12 3.65
N THR A 215 -2.32 0.95 2.71
CA THR A 215 -3.73 1.37 2.60
C THR A 215 -4.41 0.81 1.35
N ALA A 216 -3.71 -0.09 0.66
CA ALA A 216 -4.10 -0.72 -0.58
C ALA A 216 -3.93 -2.25 -0.51
N PRO A 217 -4.27 -3.02 -1.57
CA PRO A 217 -3.85 -4.41 -1.66
C PRO A 217 -2.33 -4.52 -1.54
N MET A 218 -1.87 -5.38 -0.63
CA MET A 218 -0.46 -5.49 -0.26
C MET A 218 0.44 -6.16 -1.33
N THR A 219 0.05 -6.10 -2.61
CA THR A 219 0.76 -6.72 -3.74
C THR A 219 2.20 -6.21 -3.82
N ASN A 220 2.42 -4.90 -3.68
CA ASN A 220 3.75 -4.31 -3.70
C ASN A 220 4.64 -4.87 -2.59
N VAL A 221 4.12 -4.90 -1.36
CA VAL A 221 4.86 -5.34 -0.18
C VAL A 221 5.17 -6.83 -0.24
N ALA A 222 4.23 -7.65 -0.72
CA ALA A 222 4.50 -9.08 -0.88
C ALA A 222 5.54 -9.33 -2.00
N VAL A 223 5.61 -8.51 -3.06
CA VAL A 223 6.70 -8.62 -4.06
C VAL A 223 8.02 -8.20 -3.43
N LEU A 224 8.03 -7.10 -2.65
CA LEU A 224 9.20 -6.63 -1.92
C LEU A 224 9.76 -7.74 -1.02
N PHE A 225 8.92 -8.41 -0.24
CA PHE A 225 9.34 -9.48 0.68
C PHE A 225 9.87 -10.71 -0.06
N MET A 226 9.31 -11.04 -1.22
CA MET A 226 9.80 -12.16 -2.02
C MET A 226 11.11 -11.84 -2.75
N ALA A 227 11.27 -10.62 -3.26
CA ALA A 227 12.45 -10.19 -3.99
C ALA A 227 13.63 -9.88 -3.04
N TYR A 228 13.34 -9.35 -1.85
CA TYR A 228 14.32 -8.92 -0.84
C TYR A 228 13.96 -9.46 0.57
N PRO A 229 14.09 -10.77 0.84
CA PRO A 229 13.60 -11.38 2.08
C PRO A 229 14.21 -10.85 3.38
N ASP A 230 15.40 -10.26 3.33
CA ASP A 230 16.04 -9.65 4.50
C ASP A 230 15.30 -8.39 5.00
N VAL A 231 14.53 -7.72 4.14
CA VAL A 231 13.73 -6.53 4.49
C VAL A 231 12.69 -6.82 5.57
N VAL A 232 12.19 -8.07 5.65
CA VAL A 232 11.23 -8.51 6.67
C VAL A 232 11.75 -8.23 8.07
N SER A 233 13.06 -8.38 8.27
CA SER A 233 13.69 -8.11 9.56
C SER A 233 13.85 -6.61 9.85
N MET A 234 13.61 -5.72 8.89
CA MET A 234 13.84 -4.28 9.00
C MET A 234 12.54 -3.49 9.19
N VAL A 235 11.40 -4.15 9.11
CA VAL A 235 10.09 -3.49 9.05
C VAL A 235 9.07 -4.05 10.04
N GLU A 236 8.08 -3.23 10.35
CA GLU A 236 6.78 -3.67 10.86
C GLU A 236 5.71 -3.24 9.85
N VAL A 237 4.67 -4.04 9.67
CA VAL A 237 3.58 -3.73 8.73
C VAL A 237 2.36 -3.29 9.53
N VAL A 238 1.75 -2.19 9.11
CA VAL A 238 0.43 -1.75 9.58
C VAL A 238 -0.43 -1.58 8.35
N PHE A 239 -1.57 -2.26 8.26
CA PHE A 239 -2.43 -2.15 7.11
C PHE A 239 -3.87 -1.79 7.47
N MET A 240 -4.48 -0.94 6.64
CA MET A 240 -5.94 -0.80 6.58
C MET A 240 -6.46 -1.91 5.68
N GLY A 241 -7.33 -2.74 6.22
CA GLY A 241 -7.98 -3.80 5.46
C GLY A 241 -8.47 -4.93 6.33
N GLY A 242 -9.28 -5.78 5.73
CA GLY A 242 -9.92 -6.91 6.41
C GLY A 242 -11.11 -6.51 7.27
N THR A 243 -11.81 -7.52 7.76
CA THR A 243 -12.99 -7.43 8.61
C THR A 243 -13.04 -8.64 9.54
N MET A 244 -13.46 -8.45 10.79
CA MET A 244 -13.74 -9.56 11.70
C MET A 244 -15.13 -10.17 11.46
N GLY A 245 -16.03 -9.42 10.81
CA GLY A 245 -17.41 -9.79 10.54
C GLY A 245 -17.85 -9.47 9.12
N VAL A 246 -18.53 -8.35 8.95
CA VAL A 246 -19.20 -7.98 7.69
C VAL A 246 -18.23 -7.27 6.76
N GLY A 247 -18.20 -7.70 5.50
CA GLY A 247 -17.40 -7.08 4.44
C GLY A 247 -18.03 -5.82 3.84
N ASN A 248 -17.22 -5.03 3.15
CA ASN A 248 -17.68 -3.95 2.28
C ASN A 248 -17.75 -4.40 0.80
N THR A 249 -16.96 -5.41 0.42
CA THR A 249 -16.93 -5.97 -0.93
C THR A 249 -17.42 -7.42 -0.88
N GLY A 250 -18.74 -7.57 -1.02
CA GLY A 250 -19.41 -8.83 -0.75
C GLY A 250 -19.63 -9.04 0.77
N PRO A 251 -20.19 -10.20 1.17
CA PRO A 251 -20.73 -10.35 2.53
C PRO A 251 -19.67 -10.39 3.64
N VAL A 252 -18.47 -10.88 3.35
CA VAL A 252 -17.45 -11.23 4.38
C VAL A 252 -16.04 -10.74 4.08
N ALA A 253 -15.85 -10.02 2.96
CA ALA A 253 -14.53 -9.57 2.53
C ALA A 253 -14.46 -8.05 2.47
N GLU A 254 -13.30 -7.54 2.83
CA GLU A 254 -12.92 -6.16 2.64
C GLU A 254 -12.19 -6.03 1.29
N PHE A 255 -12.35 -4.89 0.62
CA PHE A 255 -11.84 -4.61 -0.73
C PHE A 255 -10.35 -4.91 -0.89
N ASN A 256 -9.48 -4.31 -0.07
CA ASN A 256 -8.03 -4.43 -0.19
C ASN A 256 -7.57 -5.89 -0.07
N ILE A 257 -8.16 -6.64 0.85
CA ILE A 257 -7.88 -8.08 1.00
C ILE A 257 -8.46 -8.89 -0.18
N GLN A 258 -9.65 -8.58 -0.68
CA GLN A 258 -10.26 -9.33 -1.77
C GLN A 258 -9.55 -9.14 -3.12
N VAL A 259 -8.99 -7.95 -3.37
CA VAL A 259 -8.27 -7.68 -4.62
C VAL A 259 -7.02 -8.56 -4.74
N ASP A 260 -6.30 -8.77 -3.65
CA ASP A 260 -5.12 -9.66 -3.62
C ASP A 260 -5.01 -10.47 -2.31
N PRO A 261 -5.85 -11.52 -2.15
CA PRO A 261 -5.90 -12.30 -0.92
C PRO A 261 -4.64 -13.14 -0.73
N GLU A 262 -3.94 -13.48 -1.82
CA GLU A 262 -2.64 -14.15 -1.74
C GLU A 262 -1.55 -13.24 -1.19
N ALA A 263 -1.49 -11.97 -1.61
CA ALA A 263 -0.60 -10.99 -1.00
C ALA A 263 -0.86 -10.85 0.49
N ALA A 264 -2.13 -10.66 0.87
CA ALA A 264 -2.53 -10.50 2.26
C ALA A 264 -2.13 -11.72 3.11
N LYS A 265 -2.39 -12.93 2.61
CA LYS A 265 -1.98 -14.18 3.26
C LYS A 265 -0.47 -14.25 3.47
N LEU A 266 0.31 -13.89 2.46
CA LEU A 266 1.78 -13.88 2.54
C LEU A 266 2.25 -12.91 3.63
N ILE A 267 1.74 -11.69 3.65
CA ILE A 267 2.14 -10.67 4.63
C ILE A 267 1.80 -11.09 6.05
N MET A 268 0.59 -11.60 6.29
CA MET A 268 0.19 -12.11 7.63
C MET A 268 1.04 -13.32 8.08
N GLN A 269 1.80 -13.94 7.19
CA GLN A 269 2.68 -15.07 7.47
C GLN A 269 4.17 -14.72 7.33
N ALA A 270 4.51 -13.45 7.09
CA ALA A 270 5.87 -13.03 6.74
C ALA A 270 6.86 -13.11 7.90
N GLY A 271 6.39 -13.12 9.16
CA GLY A 271 7.23 -13.25 10.35
C GLY A 271 7.75 -11.93 10.92
N CYS A 272 7.46 -10.79 10.30
CA CYS A 272 7.54 -9.48 10.96
C CYS A 272 6.30 -9.23 11.82
N LYS A 273 6.31 -8.17 12.63
CA LYS A 273 5.10 -7.72 13.32
C LYS A 273 4.12 -7.14 12.29
N VAL A 274 2.87 -7.57 12.36
CA VAL A 274 1.80 -7.14 11.47
C VAL A 274 0.63 -6.65 12.31
N THR A 275 0.15 -5.44 12.04
CA THR A 275 -1.07 -4.88 12.63
C THR A 275 -2.15 -4.73 11.56
N MET A 276 -3.36 -5.19 11.88
CA MET A 276 -4.55 -5.02 11.06
C MET A 276 -5.46 -3.94 11.66
N VAL A 277 -5.85 -2.96 10.86
CA VAL A 277 -6.89 -1.97 11.17
C VAL A 277 -8.12 -2.29 10.31
N PRO A 278 -9.09 -3.06 10.86
CA PRO A 278 -10.19 -3.61 10.08
C PRO A 278 -11.40 -2.67 10.00
N LEU A 279 -12.39 -3.06 9.19
CA LEU A 279 -13.64 -2.34 9.01
C LEU A 279 -14.36 -2.00 10.32
N GLU A 280 -14.36 -2.89 11.31
CA GLU A 280 -14.99 -2.62 12.62
C GLU A 280 -14.43 -1.38 13.30
N VAL A 281 -13.16 -1.07 13.07
CA VAL A 281 -12.52 0.15 13.60
C VAL A 281 -12.79 1.32 12.67
N THR A 282 -12.51 1.18 11.37
CA THR A 282 -12.61 2.30 10.43
C THR A 282 -14.05 2.81 10.23
N HIS A 283 -15.06 1.94 10.37
CA HIS A 283 -16.47 2.32 10.32
C HIS A 283 -16.89 3.23 11.49
N THR A 284 -16.04 3.40 12.51
CA THR A 284 -16.29 4.37 13.59
C THR A 284 -15.75 5.76 13.29
N ALA A 285 -14.86 5.90 12.29
CA ALA A 285 -14.21 7.15 11.92
C ALA A 285 -15.07 7.98 10.95
N LEU A 286 -16.29 8.33 11.39
CA LEU A 286 -17.30 8.95 10.53
C LEU A 286 -17.03 10.43 10.28
N VAL A 287 -17.16 10.86 9.02
CA VAL A 287 -17.11 12.27 8.59
C VAL A 287 -18.45 12.95 8.91
N SER A 288 -18.75 13.10 10.20
CA SER A 288 -20.02 13.63 10.67
C SER A 288 -20.22 15.10 10.28
N PRO A 289 -21.46 15.62 10.33
CA PRO A 289 -21.71 17.05 10.08
C PRO A 289 -20.91 17.99 10.99
N ASP A 290 -20.54 17.56 12.20
CA ASP A 290 -19.67 18.35 13.08
C ASP A 290 -18.22 18.40 12.59
N ILE A 291 -17.70 17.26 12.16
CA ILE A 291 -16.37 17.16 11.56
C ILE A 291 -16.28 18.01 10.29
N VAL A 292 -17.29 17.96 9.42
CA VAL A 292 -17.36 18.82 8.23
C VAL A 292 -17.24 20.29 8.60
N ARG A 293 -18.01 20.77 9.59
CA ARG A 293 -17.93 22.16 10.07
C ARG A 293 -16.55 22.53 10.61
N ARG A 294 -15.88 21.62 11.33
CA ARG A 294 -14.52 21.82 11.86
C ARG A 294 -13.49 21.89 10.74
N ILE A 295 -13.66 21.10 9.68
CA ILE A 295 -12.78 21.08 8.50
C ILE A 295 -12.90 22.38 7.71
N GLU A 296 -14.11 22.88 7.53
CA GLU A 296 -14.40 24.12 6.78
C GLU A 296 -13.96 25.42 7.49
N SER A 297 -13.44 25.33 8.72
CA SER A 297 -13.09 26.50 9.53
C SER A 297 -11.60 26.52 9.94
N PRO A 298 -10.83 27.57 9.57
CA PRO A 298 -11.20 28.64 8.64
C PRO A 298 -11.35 28.14 7.19
N PRO A 299 -12.10 28.83 6.31
CA PRO A 299 -12.28 28.38 4.94
C PRO A 299 -11.01 28.56 4.10
N SER A 300 -10.70 27.57 3.27
CA SER A 300 -9.57 27.57 2.34
C SER A 300 -9.82 26.64 1.15
N GLN A 301 -9.00 26.74 0.10
CA GLN A 301 -9.11 25.86 -1.06
C GLN A 301 -8.72 24.43 -0.72
N LEU A 302 -7.65 24.23 0.07
CA LEU A 302 -7.26 22.90 0.50
C LEU A 302 -8.36 22.23 1.32
N ARG A 303 -8.93 22.94 2.30
CA ARG A 303 -9.97 22.39 3.18
C ARG A 303 -11.25 22.04 2.41
N ALA A 304 -11.63 22.89 1.46
CA ALA A 304 -12.75 22.60 0.57
C ALA A 304 -12.49 21.34 -0.27
N ALA A 305 -11.31 21.21 -0.88
CA ALA A 305 -10.95 20.03 -1.65
C ALA A 305 -10.95 18.76 -0.79
N MET A 306 -10.35 18.79 0.40
CA MET A 306 -10.33 17.64 1.31
C MET A 306 -11.73 17.25 1.77
N ARG A 307 -12.58 18.24 2.10
CA ARG A 307 -14.01 18.01 2.40
C ARG A 307 -14.71 17.31 1.23
N ASP A 308 -14.52 17.81 0.01
CA ASP A 308 -15.22 17.28 -1.17
C ASP A 308 -14.80 15.84 -1.45
N LEU A 309 -13.51 15.51 -1.28
CA LEU A 309 -13.03 14.13 -1.31
C LEU A 309 -13.72 13.26 -0.25
N MET A 310 -13.80 13.70 1.00
CA MET A 310 -14.45 12.89 2.05
C MET A 310 -15.95 12.71 1.83
N LEU A 311 -16.63 13.68 1.20
CA LEU A 311 -18.08 13.63 1.01
C LEU A 311 -18.52 12.99 -0.31
N PHE A 312 -17.60 12.74 -1.25
CA PHE A 312 -17.93 12.18 -2.56
C PHE A 312 -18.69 10.85 -2.46
N PHE A 313 -18.25 9.94 -1.58
CA PHE A 313 -18.91 8.65 -1.39
C PHE A 313 -20.12 8.69 -0.46
N ARG A 314 -20.48 9.83 0.12
CA ARG A 314 -21.55 9.90 1.13
C ARG A 314 -22.82 9.22 0.65
N LYS A 315 -23.24 9.52 -0.58
CA LYS A 315 -24.43 8.94 -1.19
C LYS A 315 -24.29 7.43 -1.39
N SER A 316 -23.16 6.98 -1.92
CA SER A 316 -22.85 5.56 -2.10
C SER A 316 -22.90 4.80 -0.77
N TYR A 317 -22.36 5.39 0.31
CA TYR A 317 -22.37 4.78 1.63
C TYR A 317 -23.74 4.75 2.30
N GLU A 318 -24.52 5.80 2.12
CA GLU A 318 -25.92 5.86 2.58
C GLU A 318 -26.75 4.78 1.87
N GLU A 319 -26.67 4.69 0.54
CA GLU A 319 -27.48 3.78 -0.27
C GLU A 319 -27.07 2.31 -0.12
N MET A 320 -25.77 2.00 -0.06
CA MET A 320 -25.28 0.61 -0.04
C MET A 320 -25.16 0.03 1.37
N TRP A 321 -24.71 0.82 2.34
CA TRP A 321 -24.36 0.33 3.67
C TRP A 321 -25.15 1.02 4.80
N GLY A 322 -26.04 1.96 4.49
CA GLY A 322 -26.93 2.59 5.46
C GLY A 322 -26.24 3.54 6.43
N PHE A 323 -25.05 4.04 6.08
CA PHE A 323 -24.30 4.98 6.92
C PHE A 323 -24.87 6.40 6.79
N GLU A 324 -25.04 7.08 7.93
CA GLU A 324 -25.44 8.50 7.96
C GLU A 324 -24.33 9.43 7.42
N SER A 325 -23.08 9.02 7.58
CA SER A 325 -21.88 9.73 7.14
C SER A 325 -20.83 8.73 6.66
N PRO A 326 -20.04 9.07 5.64
CA PRO A 326 -19.03 8.14 5.15
C PRO A 326 -17.93 7.95 6.20
N PRO A 327 -17.40 6.72 6.38
CA PRO A 327 -16.22 6.47 7.19
C PRO A 327 -14.94 6.88 6.45
N LEU A 328 -13.89 7.17 7.22
CA LEU A 328 -12.54 7.40 6.72
C LEU A 328 -11.66 6.20 7.10
N HIS A 329 -11.17 5.43 6.13
CA HIS A 329 -10.50 4.17 6.41
C HIS A 329 -8.99 4.30 6.57
N ASP A 330 -8.32 4.70 5.50
CA ASP A 330 -6.86 4.66 5.38
C ASP A 330 -6.08 5.46 6.42
N PRO A 331 -6.53 6.67 6.82
CA PRO A 331 -5.82 7.45 7.84
C PRO A 331 -5.80 6.76 9.20
N CYS A 332 -6.68 5.79 9.48
CA CYS A 332 -6.62 5.03 10.72
C CYS A 332 -5.34 4.19 10.84
N ALA A 333 -4.79 3.69 9.72
CA ALA A 333 -3.52 2.96 9.74
C ALA A 333 -2.33 3.88 10.05
N VAL A 334 -2.32 5.09 9.48
CA VAL A 334 -1.31 6.12 9.81
C VAL A 334 -1.45 6.58 11.26
N ALA A 335 -2.68 6.79 11.73
CA ALA A 335 -2.97 7.16 13.12
C ALA A 335 -2.51 6.09 14.11
N TYR A 336 -2.62 4.79 13.77
CA TYR A 336 -2.09 3.71 14.60
C TYR A 336 -0.57 3.80 14.77
N VAL A 337 0.16 4.12 13.69
CA VAL A 337 1.62 4.31 13.77
C VAL A 337 1.98 5.52 14.65
N LEU A 338 1.23 6.60 14.52
CA LEU A 338 1.43 7.83 15.29
C LEU A 338 1.15 7.64 16.78
N ARG A 339 0.00 7.05 17.10
CA ARG A 339 -0.56 6.98 18.44
C ARG A 339 -1.24 5.62 18.64
N PRO A 340 -0.46 4.54 18.80
CA PRO A 340 -1.01 3.20 18.99
C PRO A 340 -1.85 3.08 20.26
N ASP A 341 -1.67 3.99 21.22
CA ASP A 341 -2.45 4.09 22.45
C ASP A 341 -3.91 4.52 22.23
N LEU A 342 -4.26 5.09 21.07
CA LEU A 342 -5.66 5.34 20.71
C LEU A 342 -6.42 4.06 20.38
N PHE A 343 -5.73 2.94 20.18
CA PHE A 343 -6.31 1.70 19.72
C PHE A 343 -6.29 0.63 20.81
N THR A 344 -7.38 -0.09 20.95
CA THR A 344 -7.34 -1.38 21.66
C THR A 344 -6.99 -2.47 20.66
N THR A 345 -5.97 -3.28 20.97
CA THR A 345 -5.49 -4.32 20.06
C THR A 345 -5.31 -5.65 20.78
N ARG A 346 -5.39 -6.75 20.03
CA ARG A 346 -5.09 -8.10 20.53
C ARG A 346 -4.32 -8.88 19.48
N SER A 347 -3.34 -9.65 19.91
CA SER A 347 -2.67 -10.63 19.04
C SER A 347 -3.61 -11.81 18.79
N CYS A 348 -4.05 -11.98 17.54
CA CYS A 348 -4.97 -13.02 17.09
C CYS A 348 -4.29 -13.94 16.08
N ALA A 349 -4.76 -15.18 16.01
CA ALA A 349 -4.47 -16.03 14.86
C ALA A 349 -5.42 -15.59 13.74
N VAL A 350 -4.84 -15.20 12.61
CA VAL A 350 -5.57 -14.70 11.45
C VAL A 350 -5.16 -15.48 10.21
N GLU A 351 -6.16 -15.94 9.46
CA GLU A 351 -6.03 -16.62 8.18
C GLU A 351 -6.76 -15.83 7.10
N VAL A 352 -6.33 -15.95 5.84
CA VAL A 352 -7.03 -15.38 4.68
C VAL A 352 -7.55 -16.50 3.80
N GLU A 353 -8.84 -16.46 3.48
CA GLU A 353 -9.45 -17.38 2.52
C GLU A 353 -9.08 -16.98 1.10
N THR A 354 -8.35 -17.86 0.41
CA THR A 354 -7.87 -17.68 -0.96
C THR A 354 -8.63 -18.57 -1.95
N THR A 355 -9.52 -19.43 -1.50
CA THR A 355 -10.32 -20.28 -2.38
C THR A 355 -11.40 -19.45 -3.06
N ASN A 356 -11.65 -19.71 -4.34
CA ASN A 356 -12.76 -19.09 -5.05
C ASN A 356 -14.10 -19.42 -4.37
N GLY A 357 -14.97 -18.42 -4.22
CA GLY A 357 -16.28 -18.58 -3.62
C GLY A 357 -16.75 -17.32 -2.90
N TRP A 358 -17.82 -17.44 -2.13
CA TRP A 358 -18.43 -16.34 -1.38
C TRP A 358 -17.52 -15.74 -0.29
N SER A 359 -16.56 -16.52 0.19
CA SER A 359 -15.63 -16.14 1.25
C SER A 359 -14.25 -15.70 0.74
N LEU A 360 -14.06 -15.55 -0.58
CA LEU A 360 -12.78 -15.10 -1.13
C LEU A 360 -12.37 -13.75 -0.52
N GLY A 361 -11.19 -13.70 0.09
CA GLY A 361 -10.67 -12.51 0.77
C GLY A 361 -11.16 -12.32 2.20
N GLN A 362 -11.90 -13.28 2.77
CA GLN A 362 -12.29 -13.21 4.18
C GLN A 362 -11.04 -13.31 5.08
N THR A 363 -10.89 -12.37 6.00
CA THR A 363 -9.97 -12.45 7.13
C THR A 363 -10.63 -13.22 8.26
N ILE A 364 -10.20 -14.47 8.47
CA ILE A 364 -10.71 -15.36 9.51
C ILE A 364 -9.94 -15.09 10.79
N VAL A 365 -10.53 -14.32 11.70
CA VAL A 365 -9.91 -13.90 12.97
C VAL A 365 -10.39 -14.78 14.11
N ASP A 366 -9.47 -15.51 14.75
CA ASP A 366 -9.76 -16.33 15.92
C ASP A 366 -9.80 -15.49 17.20
N VAL A 367 -10.87 -14.70 17.35
CA VAL A 367 -11.09 -13.77 18.48
C VAL A 367 -11.21 -14.48 19.82
N HIS A 368 -11.71 -15.72 19.82
CA HIS A 368 -12.02 -16.51 21.01
C HIS A 368 -11.02 -17.63 21.29
N ASP A 369 -9.85 -17.60 20.64
CA ASP A 369 -8.76 -18.56 20.84
C ASP A 369 -9.21 -20.03 20.72
N GLN A 370 -10.06 -20.31 19.73
CA GLN A 370 -10.56 -21.66 19.44
C GLN A 370 -9.50 -22.54 18.78
N PHE A 371 -8.44 -21.94 18.22
CA PHE A 371 -7.29 -22.63 17.66
C PHE A 371 -6.00 -22.25 18.42
N PRO A 372 -5.81 -22.75 19.65
CA PRO A 372 -4.71 -22.34 20.54
C PRO A 372 -3.32 -22.71 19.99
N ASP A 373 -3.23 -23.74 19.16
CA ASP A 373 -1.97 -24.16 18.53
C ASP A 373 -1.55 -23.30 17.33
N ARG A 374 -2.44 -22.42 16.83
CA ARG A 374 -2.10 -21.50 15.74
C ARG A 374 -1.33 -20.29 16.29
N PRO A 375 -0.27 -19.84 15.58
CA PRO A 375 0.47 -18.65 16.00
C PRO A 375 -0.43 -17.42 15.96
N LYS A 376 -0.30 -16.55 16.97
CA LYS A 376 -0.94 -15.23 17.00
C LYS A 376 -0.16 -14.26 16.13
N ASN A 377 -0.35 -14.40 14.82
CA ASN A 377 0.45 -13.76 13.77
C ASN A 377 0.10 -12.30 13.48
N VAL A 378 -1.09 -11.84 13.88
CA VAL A 378 -1.55 -10.46 13.60
C VAL A 378 -2.01 -9.78 14.87
N ASN A 379 -1.56 -8.55 15.08
CA ASN A 379 -2.12 -7.65 16.08
C ASN A 379 -3.37 -6.96 15.50
N VAL A 380 -4.56 -7.38 15.90
CA VAL A 380 -5.82 -6.87 15.35
C VAL A 380 -6.34 -5.73 16.20
N ALA A 381 -6.71 -4.60 15.59
CA ALA A 381 -7.40 -3.51 16.26
C ALA A 381 -8.90 -3.81 16.43
N PHE A 382 -9.40 -3.56 17.64
CA PHE A 382 -10.80 -3.81 18.03
C PHE A 382 -11.60 -2.52 18.23
N SER A 383 -10.93 -1.43 18.63
CA SER A 383 -11.57 -0.13 18.77
C SER A 383 -10.54 0.99 18.62
N MET A 384 -11.03 2.21 18.39
CA MET A 384 -10.24 3.44 18.32
C MET A 384 -10.92 4.53 19.15
N ASP A 385 -10.12 5.37 19.82
CA ASP A 385 -10.58 6.67 20.33
C ASP A 385 -10.80 7.62 19.15
N VAL A 386 -12.05 7.68 18.69
CA VAL A 386 -12.48 8.45 17.52
C VAL A 386 -12.28 9.96 17.72
N SER A 387 -12.46 10.47 18.94
CA SER A 387 -12.28 11.91 19.20
C SER A 387 -10.82 12.31 19.01
N SER A 388 -9.93 11.56 19.65
CA SER A 388 -8.49 11.79 19.54
C SER A 388 -7.97 11.57 18.11
N PHE A 389 -8.53 10.61 17.37
CA PHE A 389 -8.24 10.44 15.94
C PHE A 389 -8.57 11.70 15.13
N TRP A 390 -9.76 12.27 15.31
CA TRP A 390 -10.16 13.49 14.60
C TRP A 390 -9.32 14.70 15.00
N ASP A 391 -8.89 14.79 16.26
CA ASP A 391 -7.99 15.85 16.69
C ASP A 391 -6.61 15.76 16.00
N LEU A 392 -6.08 14.54 15.80
CA LEU A 392 -4.88 14.32 14.99
C LEU A 392 -5.07 14.76 13.53
N MET A 393 -6.17 14.31 12.91
CA MET A 393 -6.50 14.65 11.52
C MET A 393 -6.63 16.16 11.31
N LEU A 394 -7.36 16.84 12.19
CA LEU A 394 -7.58 18.29 12.10
C LEU A 394 -6.31 19.10 12.36
N ALA A 395 -5.45 18.62 13.27
CA ALA A 395 -4.14 19.24 13.49
C ALA A 395 -3.23 19.12 12.27
N ALA A 396 -3.16 17.93 11.65
CA ALA A 396 -2.42 17.73 10.41
C ALA A 396 -2.99 18.57 9.27
N MET A 397 -4.31 18.65 9.15
CA MET A 397 -4.98 19.49 8.15
C MET A 397 -4.70 20.98 8.35
N ALA A 398 -4.66 21.49 9.59
CA ALA A 398 -4.32 22.87 9.85
C ALA A 398 -2.88 23.23 9.45
N ARG A 399 -1.93 22.29 9.64
CA ARG A 399 -0.54 22.45 9.16
C ARG A 399 -0.48 22.42 7.64
N ALA A 400 -1.13 21.44 7.01
CA ALA A 400 -1.24 21.33 5.56
C ALA A 400 -1.80 22.60 4.94
N ASP A 401 -2.85 23.15 5.53
CA ASP A 401 -3.53 24.36 5.10
C ASP A 401 -2.61 25.58 5.07
N THR A 402 -1.73 25.72 6.06
CA THR A 402 -0.76 26.83 6.12
C THR A 402 0.32 26.72 5.04
N LEU A 403 0.68 25.49 4.67
CA LEU A 403 1.77 25.20 3.74
C LEU A 403 1.30 25.00 2.29
N SER A 404 0.00 24.76 2.08
CA SER A 404 -0.56 24.40 0.78
C SER A 404 -0.37 25.50 -0.26
N PRO A 405 0.13 25.16 -1.45
CA PRO A 405 0.17 26.11 -2.57
C PRO A 405 -1.22 26.48 -3.07
N MET A 406 -2.24 25.64 -2.86
CA MET A 406 -3.62 25.95 -3.29
C MET A 406 -4.14 27.23 -2.63
N ASN A 407 -3.79 27.46 -1.37
CA ASN A 407 -4.24 28.63 -0.62
C ASN A 407 -3.49 29.92 -0.98
N ARG A 408 -2.43 29.84 -1.80
CA ARG A 408 -1.62 30.99 -2.24
C ARG A 408 -2.05 31.52 -3.60
N VAL A 409 -2.93 30.81 -4.31
CA VAL A 409 -3.46 31.22 -5.60
C VAL A 409 -4.75 32.00 -5.36
N ALA A 410 -4.62 33.32 -5.17
CA ALA A 410 -5.70 34.29 -5.20
C ALA A 410 -5.54 35.22 -6.40
#